data_AF-A0A0B1SQF3-F1
#
_entry.id   AF-A0A0B1SQF3-F1
#
_cell.length_a   1.000
_cell.length_b   1.000
_cell.length_c   1.000
_cell.angle_alpha   90.00
_cell.angle_beta   90.00
_cell.angle_gamma   90.00
#
_symmetry.space_group_name_H-M   'P 1'
#
loop_
_entity.id
_entity.type
_entity.pdbx_description
1 polymer ?
#
loop_
_entity_poly.entity_id
_entity_poly.type
_entity_poly.pdbx_seq_one_letter_code
_entity_poly.pdbx_strand_id
1 'polypeptide(L)'
;MIQAATNPLVVEASLKPPQSVKLDEQSKKELDKRNPIPGPHHPTYLTMIKGAVLALNEGKGASKTAILKYLAQHYPLGENLPKINSHLCSALKKGTKGGDIEQ
;
A
#
# COMPACT_ATOMS: atom_id res chain seq x y z
N MET A 1 52.44 -9.22 -20.79
CA MET A 1 52.02 -10.64 -20.82
C MET A 1 51.81 -11.01 -19.37
N ILE A 2 50.59 -11.22 -18.85
CA ILE A 2 49.70 -12.38 -19.04
C ILE A 2 48.30 -11.93 -18.55
N GLN A 3 47.32 -11.83 -19.44
CA GLN A 3 46.17 -12.74 -19.69
C GLN A 3 44.99 -12.63 -18.71
N ALA A 4 43.82 -12.79 -19.31
CA ALA A 4 42.48 -12.45 -18.85
C ALA A 4 41.81 -13.53 -17.98
N ALA A 5 40.86 -13.08 -17.15
CA ALA A 5 39.67 -13.81 -16.72
C ALA A 5 38.48 -12.87 -17.00
N THR A 6 37.57 -13.05 -17.96
CA THR A 6 36.46 -14.01 -18.09
C THR A 6 35.74 -14.38 -16.78
N ASN A 7 34.64 -13.68 -16.45
CA ASN A 7 33.29 -14.14 -16.82
C ASN A 7 32.18 -13.08 -16.58
N PRO A 8 31.02 -13.21 -17.26
CA PRO A 8 29.96 -12.20 -17.40
C PRO A 8 28.71 -12.49 -16.54
N LEU A 9 27.69 -11.63 -16.69
CA LEU A 9 26.23 -11.90 -16.62
C LEU A 9 25.44 -11.04 -15.60
N VAL A 10 24.83 -9.98 -16.16
CA VAL A 10 23.49 -9.38 -15.97
C VAL A 10 22.88 -9.18 -14.56
N VAL A 11 22.29 -8.00 -14.35
CA VAL A 11 20.84 -7.75 -14.12
C VAL A 11 20.66 -6.21 -14.06
N GLU A 12 19.95 -5.60 -15.01
CA GLU A 12 18.51 -5.30 -14.97
C GLU A 12 18.18 -3.98 -14.25
N ALA A 13 17.21 -3.27 -14.81
CA ALA A 13 16.49 -2.07 -14.32
C ALA A 13 16.92 -0.74 -14.97
N SER A 14 16.32 -0.39 -16.11
CA SER A 14 14.98 0.26 -16.20
C SER A 14 15.01 1.73 -15.81
N LEU A 15 15.38 2.57 -16.77
CA LEU A 15 14.97 3.98 -16.80
C LEU A 15 13.82 4.11 -17.81
N LYS A 16 12.62 4.36 -17.29
CA LYS A 16 11.51 4.97 -18.05
C LYS A 16 10.89 6.10 -17.24
N PRO A 17 10.92 7.36 -17.73
CA PRO A 17 9.98 8.41 -17.33
C PRO A 17 8.63 8.14 -18.04
N PRO A 18 7.48 8.55 -17.47
CA PRO A 18 6.85 9.81 -17.90
C PRO A 18 6.11 10.54 -16.75
N GLN A 19 6.32 11.84 -16.60
CA GLN A 19 5.43 12.91 -17.08
C GLN A 19 3.99 12.82 -16.56
N SER A 20 3.75 13.74 -15.64
CA SER A 20 2.50 14.18 -15.04
C SER A 20 1.46 14.57 -16.09
N VAL A 21 0.28 13.93 -16.03
CA VAL A 21 -0.93 14.44 -16.68
C VAL A 21 -1.85 15.05 -15.62
N LYS A 22 -2.38 16.22 -15.99
CA LYS A 22 -3.02 17.22 -15.15
C LYS A 22 -4.37 16.74 -14.61
N LEU A 23 -4.65 17.20 -13.40
CA LEU A 23 -5.88 17.03 -12.64
C LEU A 23 -6.94 18.00 -13.20
N ASP A 24 -8.12 17.49 -13.54
CA ASP A 24 -9.32 18.32 -13.61
C ASP A 24 -10.38 17.77 -12.67
N GLU A 25 -11.08 18.71 -12.06
CA GLU A 25 -11.85 18.64 -10.84
C GLU A 25 -13.33 18.48 -11.20
N GLN A 26 -13.89 17.26 -11.15
CA GLN A 26 -15.31 17.00 -10.93
C GLN A 26 -15.62 15.50 -11.10
N SER A 27 -15.78 14.76 -10.00
CA SER A 27 -16.82 13.73 -9.89
C SER A 27 -16.94 13.27 -8.45
N LYS A 28 -18.02 13.75 -7.85
CA LYS A 28 -18.44 13.54 -6.48
C LYS A 28 -19.46 12.40 -6.50
N LYS A 29 -19.29 11.45 -5.59
CA LYS A 29 -20.30 10.52 -5.06
C LYS A 29 -20.86 9.44 -6.01
N GLU A 30 -20.88 8.23 -5.44
CA GLU A 30 -21.89 7.18 -5.60
C GLU A 30 -21.53 5.98 -6.51
N LEU A 31 -21.84 4.79 -5.97
CA LEU A 31 -21.88 3.43 -6.55
C LEU A 31 -20.55 2.83 -7.04
N ASP A 32 -20.00 1.82 -6.35
CA ASP A 32 -20.41 0.40 -6.46
C ASP A 32 -20.53 -0.09 -7.92
N LYS A 33 -19.61 -0.99 -8.29
CA LYS A 33 -19.50 -1.72 -9.56
C LYS A 33 -19.28 -0.82 -10.78
N ARG A 34 -18.07 -0.86 -11.35
CA ARG A 34 -17.82 -1.48 -12.67
C ARG A 34 -16.31 -1.62 -12.92
N ASN A 35 -15.99 -2.78 -13.47
CA ASN A 35 -14.69 -3.26 -13.93
C ASN A 35 -13.72 -3.71 -12.82
N PRO A 36 -13.51 -5.02 -12.62
CA PRO A 36 -12.31 -5.49 -11.96
C PRO A 36 -11.15 -5.19 -12.90
N ILE A 37 -10.67 -3.93 -12.88
CA ILE A 37 -9.26 -3.67 -13.13
C ILE A 37 -8.55 -4.69 -12.27
N PRO A 38 -7.66 -5.57 -12.79
CA PRO A 38 -6.98 -6.58 -11.99
C PRO A 38 -6.43 -5.87 -10.78
N GLY A 39 -7.15 -6.06 -9.67
CA GLY A 39 -7.00 -5.17 -8.53
C GLY A 39 -5.61 -5.40 -7.98
N PRO A 40 -5.06 -4.44 -7.22
CA PRO A 40 -4.03 -4.81 -6.27
C PRO A 40 -4.50 -6.08 -5.54
N HIS A 41 -3.64 -7.07 -5.35
CA HIS A 41 -3.97 -8.35 -4.70
C HIS A 41 -4.44 -8.20 -3.23
N HIS A 42 -4.66 -6.97 -2.77
CA HIS A 42 -5.09 -6.60 -1.44
C HIS A 42 -6.30 -5.65 -1.51
N PRO A 43 -7.23 -5.73 -0.53
CA PRO A 43 -8.32 -4.78 -0.43
C PRO A 43 -7.82 -3.40 -0.02
N THR A 44 -8.70 -2.39 0.03
CA THR A 44 -8.29 -1.03 0.39
C THR A 44 -7.64 -0.97 1.78
N TYR A 45 -6.69 -0.04 1.98
CA TYR A 45 -6.01 0.12 3.27
C TYR A 45 -6.99 0.32 4.43
N LEU A 46 -8.08 1.06 4.21
CA LEU A 46 -9.09 1.28 5.24
C LEU A 46 -9.74 -0.04 5.70
N THR A 47 -10.12 -0.89 4.74
CA THR A 47 -10.66 -2.23 5.01
C THR A 47 -9.64 -3.10 5.75
N MET A 48 -8.38 -3.08 5.28
CA MET A 48 -7.34 -3.88 5.92
C MET A 48 -7.03 -3.41 7.35
N ILE A 49 -7.04 -2.09 7.60
CA ILE A 49 -6.82 -1.51 8.94
C ILE A 49 -7.95 -1.93 9.87
N LYS A 50 -9.22 -1.86 9.45
CA LYS A 50 -10.36 -2.34 10.25
C LYS A 50 -10.23 -3.81 10.61
N GLY A 51 -9.94 -4.65 9.62
CA GLY A 51 -9.70 -6.08 9.84
C GLY A 51 -8.53 -6.33 10.79
N ALA A 52 -7.45 -5.56 10.66
CA ALA A 52 -6.29 -5.65 11.56
C ALA A 52 -6.64 -5.25 13.00
N VAL A 53 -7.38 -4.16 13.20
CA VAL A 53 -7.81 -3.72 14.54
C VAL A 53 -8.68 -4.77 15.19
N LEU A 54 -9.66 -5.33 14.46
CA LEU A 54 -10.54 -6.40 14.95
C LEU A 54 -9.78 -7.68 15.29
N ALA A 55 -8.81 -8.07 14.45
CA ALA A 55 -8.00 -9.27 14.68
C ALA A 55 -6.98 -9.12 15.81
N LEU A 56 -6.45 -7.90 16.01
CA LEU A 56 -5.39 -7.65 16.99
C LEU A 56 -5.94 -7.36 18.40
N ASN A 57 -7.07 -6.68 18.56
CA ASN A 57 -7.55 -6.27 19.88
C ASN A 57 -9.08 -6.10 19.98
N GLU A 58 -9.70 -6.86 20.88
CA GLU A 58 -11.12 -6.75 21.26
C GLU A 58 -11.41 -5.49 22.12
N GLY A 59 -11.29 -4.31 21.51
CA GLY A 59 -11.86 -3.07 22.07
C GLY A 59 -10.88 -2.03 22.65
N LYS A 60 -9.55 -2.24 22.55
CA LYS A 60 -8.55 -1.24 22.97
C LYS A 60 -7.86 -0.47 21.83
N GLY A 61 -8.28 -0.71 20.59
CA GLY A 61 -7.58 -0.18 19.41
C GLY A 61 -6.24 -0.89 19.16
N ALA A 62 -5.66 -0.68 17.98
CA ALA A 62 -4.38 -1.25 17.62
C ALA A 62 -3.39 -0.16 17.26
N SER A 63 -2.15 -0.27 17.76
CA SER A 63 -1.11 0.70 17.44
C SER A 63 -0.75 0.64 15.95
N LYS A 64 -0.31 1.78 15.40
CA LYS A 64 0.13 1.88 13.99
C LYS A 64 1.15 0.80 13.62
N THR A 65 2.13 0.55 14.49
CA THR A 65 3.18 -0.45 14.25
C THR A 65 2.63 -1.87 14.29
N ALA A 66 1.64 -2.15 15.13
CA ALA A 66 0.96 -3.45 15.17
C ALA A 66 0.14 -3.68 13.89
N ILE A 67 -0.61 -2.67 13.46
CA ILE A 67 -1.37 -2.72 12.19
C ILE A 67 -0.41 -2.95 11.02
N LEU A 68 0.71 -2.21 10.94
CA LEU A 68 1.70 -2.38 9.88
C LEU A 68 2.25 -3.81 9.82
N LYS A 69 2.59 -4.39 10.98
CA LYS A 69 3.07 -5.78 11.08
C LYS A 69 2.01 -6.79 10.64
N TYR A 70 0.75 -6.60 11.05
CA TYR A 70 -0.35 -7.46 10.63
C TYR A 70 -0.57 -7.37 9.12
N LEU A 71 -0.58 -6.15 8.58
CA LEU A 71 -0.76 -5.91 7.15
C LEU A 71 0.31 -6.60 6.30
N ALA A 72 1.57 -6.53 6.71
CA ALA A 72 2.68 -7.16 6.01
C ALA A 72 2.66 -8.70 6.07
N GLN A 73 2.08 -9.29 7.12
CA GLN A 73 1.99 -10.75 7.28
C GLN A 73 0.77 -11.36 6.60
N HIS A 74 -0.35 -10.64 6.57
CA HIS A 74 -1.64 -11.18 6.12
C HIS A 74 -2.04 -10.75 4.71
N TYR A 75 -1.38 -9.75 4.12
CA TYR A 75 -1.70 -9.26 2.78
C TYR A 75 -0.45 -9.14 1.88
N PRO A 76 -0.60 -9.37 0.56
CA PRO A 76 0.50 -9.22 -0.39
C PRO A 76 0.74 -7.72 -0.72
N LEU A 77 1.35 -6.99 0.22
CA LEU A 77 1.65 -5.54 0.10
C LEU A 77 3.04 -5.23 -0.45
N GLY A 78 3.84 -6.27 -0.70
CA GLY A 78 5.24 -6.17 -1.12
C GLY A 78 6.19 -5.91 0.05
N GLU A 79 7.49 -5.83 -0.26
CA GLU A 79 8.55 -5.75 0.75
C GLU A 79 8.91 -4.32 1.17
N ASN A 80 8.35 -3.33 0.46
CA ASN A 80 8.64 -1.92 0.67
C ASN A 80 7.89 -1.34 1.88
N LEU A 81 8.32 -1.70 3.09
CA LEU A 81 7.79 -1.20 4.36
C LEU A 81 7.64 0.34 4.44
N PRO A 82 8.59 1.18 4.00
CA PRO A 82 8.41 2.64 4.07
C PRO A 82 7.25 3.15 3.20
N LYS A 83 7.02 2.50 2.05
CA LYS A 83 5.90 2.82 1.16
C LYS A 83 4.56 2.41 1.79
N ILE A 84 4.49 1.20 2.35
CA ILE A 84 3.31 0.69 3.06
C ILE A 84 2.98 1.59 4.25
N ASN A 85 3.99 1.98 5.03
CA ASN A 85 3.84 2.89 6.17
C ASN A 85 3.30 4.27 5.76
N SER A 86 3.73 4.79 4.61
CA SER A 86 3.23 6.06 4.07
C SER A 86 1.76 5.95 3.69
N HIS A 87 1.37 4.89 2.97
CA HIS A 87 -0.03 4.62 2.61
C HIS A 87 -0.91 4.40 3.85
N LEU A 88 -0.41 3.67 4.86
CA LEU A 88 -1.07 3.48 6.15
C LEU A 88 -1.33 4.82 6.85
N CYS A 89 -0.33 5.71 6.91
CA CYS A 89 -0.49 7.03 7.54
C CYS A 89 -1.55 7.89 6.83
N SER A 90 -1.53 7.91 5.50
CA SER A 90 -2.54 8.62 4.71
C SER A 90 -3.95 8.03 4.92
N ALA A 91 -4.07 6.71 5.01
CA ALA A 91 -5.33 6.04 5.26
C ALA A 91 -5.88 6.35 6.67
N LEU A 92 -5.04 6.30 7.71
CA LEU A 92 -5.42 6.64 9.08
C LEU A 92 -5.87 8.09 9.20
N LYS A 93 -5.13 9.05 8.62
CA LYS A 93 -5.53 10.47 8.61
C LYS A 93 -6.87 10.71 7.92
N LYS A 94 -7.15 9.97 6.85
CA LYS A 94 -8.42 10.05 6.13
C LYS A 94 -9.55 9.38 6.93
N GLY A 95 -9.26 8.24 7.56
CA GLY A 95 -10.20 7.48 8.39
C GLY A 95 -10.63 8.25 9.64
N THR A 96 -9.70 8.91 10.32
CA THR A 96 -10.02 9.74 11.50
C THR A 96 -10.83 10.98 11.14
N LYS A 97 -10.46 11.69 10.06
CA LYS A 97 -11.24 12.83 9.58
C LYS A 97 -12.64 12.42 9.11
N GLY A 98 -12.77 11.21 8.57
CA GLY A 98 -14.03 10.65 8.12
C GLY A 98 -14.90 10.02 9.21
N GLY A 99 -14.42 9.94 10.46
CA GLY A 99 -15.10 9.25 11.57
C GLY A 99 -15.17 7.72 11.40
N ASP A 100 -14.38 7.17 10.47
CA ASP A 100 -14.41 5.75 10.11
C ASP A 100 -13.51 4.90 11.03
N ILE A 101 -12.52 5.54 11.66
CA ILE A 101 -11.57 4.95 12.60
C ILE A 101 -11.22 5.98 13.67
N GLU A 102 -11.33 5.63 14.95
CA GLU A 102 -10.70 6.37 16.07
C GLU A 102 -9.27 5.87 16.30
N GLN A 103 -8.33 6.79 16.46
CA GLN A 103 -6.90 6.52 16.65
C GLN A 103 -6.55 6.36 18.13
#